data_AF-A0AAV7N3Y6-F1
#
_entry.id   AF-A0AAV7N3Y6-F1
#
_cell.length_a   1.000
_cell.length_b   1.000
_cell.length_c   1.000
_cell.angle_alpha   90.00
_cell.angle_beta   90.00
_cell.angle_gamma   90.00
#
_symmetry.space_group_name_H-M   'P 1'
#
loop_
_entity.id
_entity.type
_entity.pdbx_description
1 polymer ?
#
loop_
_entity_poly.entity_id
_entity_poly.type
_entity_poly.pdbx_seq_one_letter_code
_entity_poly.pdbx_strand_id
1 'polypeptide(L)'
;MDASISSQTLGTKSMRSAIASFQSRVTGLEHVMGTLETHVTTIQDRDQDLSYLQSKITDLEDRSRRDNIRFFGIPENEDGPDVQAFLSSVLPKLTSLTFDPPLEFQRAHRVGPKRPDGASRPSPIIACLLRHT
;
A
#
# COMPACT_ATOMS: atom_id res chain seq x y z
N MET A 1 -60.60 1.15 51.76
CA MET A 1 -60.43 1.49 50.33
C MET A 1 -59.26 2.45 50.11
N ASP A 2 -59.09 3.50 50.93
CA ASP A 2 -58.02 4.51 50.73
C ASP A 2 -56.57 4.01 50.77
N ALA A 3 -56.21 3.09 51.69
CA ALA A 3 -54.84 2.58 51.77
C ALA A 3 -54.40 1.83 50.49
N SER A 4 -55.34 1.09 49.88
CA SER A 4 -55.09 0.34 48.64
C SER A 4 -54.94 1.26 47.43
N ILE A 5 -55.74 2.35 47.38
CA ILE A 5 -55.64 3.38 46.33
C ILE A 5 -54.32 4.13 46.45
N SER A 6 -53.89 4.47 47.67
CA SER A 6 -52.62 5.15 47.93
C SER A 6 -51.41 4.29 47.51
N SER A 7 -51.44 2.98 47.82
CA SER A 7 -50.43 2.01 47.38
C SER A 7 -50.34 1.90 45.85
N GLN A 8 -51.48 1.80 45.15
CA GLN A 8 -51.50 1.77 43.68
C GLN A 8 -51.00 3.09 43.07
N THR A 9 -51.30 4.23 43.71
CA THR A 9 -50.83 5.56 43.27
C THR A 9 -49.31 5.71 43.40
N LEU A 10 -48.70 5.12 44.45
CA LEU A 10 -47.25 5.07 44.62
C LEU A 10 -46.58 4.18 43.56
N GLY A 11 -47.13 2.99 43.30
CA GLY A 11 -46.62 2.09 42.25
C GLY A 11 -46.66 2.72 40.87
N THR A 12 -47.76 3.37 40.50
CA THR A 12 -47.91 4.06 39.21
C THR A 12 -46.94 5.24 39.05
N LYS A 13 -46.66 6.00 40.12
CA LYS A 13 -45.62 7.05 40.10
C LYS A 13 -44.22 6.49 39.87
N SER A 14 -43.86 5.40 40.56
CA SER A 14 -42.57 4.74 40.41
C SER A 14 -42.39 4.20 38.98
N MET A 15 -43.40 3.50 38.45
CA MET A 15 -43.41 3.03 37.06
C MET A 15 -43.24 4.17 36.06
N ARG A 16 -43.94 5.29 36.25
CA ARG A 16 -43.84 6.45 35.35
C ARG A 16 -42.41 7.03 35.33
N SER A 17 -41.75 7.09 36.48
CA SER A 17 -40.34 7.51 36.56
C SER A 17 -39.38 6.54 35.86
N ALA A 18 -39.59 5.23 36.04
CA ALA A 18 -38.81 4.22 35.35
C ALA A 18 -39.00 4.29 33.82
N ILE A 19 -40.24 4.47 33.35
CA ILE A 19 -40.55 4.65 31.92
C ILE A 19 -39.84 5.88 31.36
N ALA A 20 -39.87 7.02 32.05
CA ALA A 20 -39.17 8.22 31.61
C ALA A 20 -37.64 8.01 31.52
N SER A 21 -37.07 7.30 32.49
CA SER A 21 -35.65 6.92 32.45
C SER A 21 -35.32 6.01 31.27
N PHE A 22 -36.16 5.00 31.01
CA PHE A 22 -35.99 4.11 29.85
C PHE A 22 -36.12 4.86 28.53
N GLN A 23 -37.10 5.76 28.39
CA GLN A 23 -37.25 6.59 27.19
C GLN A 23 -35.98 7.41 26.92
N SER A 24 -35.43 8.07 27.94
CA SER A 24 -34.19 8.82 27.80
C SER A 24 -33.01 7.94 27.36
N ARG A 25 -32.90 6.72 27.91
CA ARG A 25 -31.87 5.76 27.50
C ARG A 25 -32.07 5.25 26.08
N VAL A 26 -33.31 5.00 25.66
CA VAL A 26 -33.64 4.57 24.28
C VAL A 26 -33.25 5.65 23.28
N THR A 27 -33.62 6.91 23.53
CA THR A 27 -33.21 8.04 22.68
C THR A 27 -31.69 8.18 22.61
N GLY A 28 -30.99 7.96 23.73
CA GLY A 28 -29.53 7.93 23.75
C GLY A 28 -28.94 6.81 22.89
N LEU A 29 -29.52 5.61 22.95
CA LEU A 29 -29.09 4.47 22.12
C LEU A 29 -29.36 4.70 20.64
N GLU A 30 -30.51 5.27 20.29
CA GLU A 30 -30.85 5.63 18.89
C GLU A 30 -29.84 6.62 18.32
N HIS A 31 -29.43 7.63 19.09
CA HIS A 31 -28.40 8.58 18.67
C HIS A 31 -27.03 7.89 18.46
N VAL A 32 -26.60 7.05 19.41
CA VAL A 32 -25.34 6.30 19.28
C VAL A 32 -25.38 5.38 18.06
N MET A 33 -26.51 4.71 17.82
CA MET A 33 -26.69 3.85 16.66
C MET A 33 -26.57 4.62 15.35
N GLY A 34 -27.25 5.77 15.21
CA GLY A 34 -27.12 6.62 14.03
C GLY A 34 -25.70 7.17 13.84
N THR A 35 -25.00 7.47 14.93
CA THR A 35 -23.58 7.84 14.86
C THR A 35 -22.74 6.65 14.38
N LEU A 36 -22.97 5.46 14.91
CA LEU A 36 -22.19 4.28 14.54
C LEU A 36 -22.41 3.91 13.06
N GLU A 37 -23.63 4.02 12.56
CA GLU A 37 -23.97 3.81 11.15
C GLU A 37 -23.18 4.75 10.24
N THR A 38 -23.15 6.05 10.54
CA THR A 38 -22.38 7.03 9.75
C THR A 38 -20.87 6.78 9.79
N HIS A 39 -20.35 6.31 10.92
CA HIS A 39 -18.95 5.90 11.03
C HIS A 39 -18.66 4.66 10.19
N VAL A 40 -19.55 3.66 10.19
CA VAL A 40 -19.39 2.43 9.38
C VAL A 40 -19.35 2.78 7.90
N THR A 41 -20.27 3.62 7.40
CA THR A 41 -20.25 4.02 5.98
C THR A 41 -18.98 4.80 5.64
N THR A 42 -18.55 5.70 6.51
CA THR A 42 -17.31 6.48 6.29
C THR A 42 -16.07 5.58 6.24
N ILE A 43 -16.02 4.52 7.04
CA ILE A 43 -14.92 3.55 7.01
C ILE A 43 -14.95 2.74 5.71
N GLN A 44 -16.12 2.29 5.28
CA GLN A 44 -16.28 1.56 4.02
C GLN A 44 -15.83 2.40 2.81
N ASP A 45 -16.22 3.67 2.77
CA ASP A 45 -15.79 4.59 1.71
C ASP A 45 -14.27 4.77 1.71
N ARG A 46 -13.66 4.92 2.91
CA ARG A 46 -12.21 5.03 3.06
C ARG A 46 -11.47 3.77 2.63
N ASP A 47 -12.00 2.59 2.94
CA ASP A 47 -11.39 1.32 2.54
C ASP A 47 -11.39 1.18 1.01
N GLN A 48 -12.47 1.63 0.35
CA GLN A 48 -12.55 1.66 -1.11
C GLN A 48 -11.53 2.62 -1.72
N ASP A 49 -11.38 3.82 -1.16
CA ASP A 49 -10.38 4.80 -1.59
C ASP A 49 -8.96 4.28 -1.39
N LEU A 50 -8.67 3.64 -0.24
CA LEU A 50 -7.37 3.04 0.04
C LEU A 50 -7.03 1.96 -0.98
N SER A 51 -7.97 1.07 -1.31
CA SER A 51 -7.76 0.04 -2.31
C SER A 51 -7.48 0.65 -3.69
N TYR A 52 -8.21 1.69 -4.08
CA TYR A 52 -8.00 2.40 -5.35
C TYR A 52 -6.62 3.06 -5.40
N LEU A 53 -6.24 3.77 -4.33
CA LEU A 53 -4.95 4.44 -4.23
C LEU A 53 -3.79 3.46 -4.24
N GLN A 54 -3.92 2.32 -3.56
CA GLN A 54 -2.91 1.25 -3.61
C GLN A 54 -2.70 0.74 -5.03
N SER A 55 -3.78 0.44 -5.76
CA SER A 55 -3.68 0.02 -7.16
C SER A 55 -3.02 1.08 -8.04
N LYS A 56 -3.36 2.36 -7.83
CA LYS A 56 -2.75 3.47 -8.57
C LYS A 56 -1.27 3.64 -8.25
N ILE A 57 -0.86 3.48 -6.99
CA ILE A 57 0.54 3.52 -6.58
C ILE A 57 1.31 2.38 -7.26
N THR A 58 0.78 1.15 -7.23
CA THR A 58 1.41 0.01 -7.90
C THR A 58 1.58 0.25 -9.40
N ASP A 59 0.55 0.71 -10.12
CA ASP A 59 0.66 1.04 -11.54
C ASP A 59 1.71 2.14 -11.82
N LEU A 60 1.76 3.18 -10.97
CA LEU A 60 2.78 4.24 -11.10
C LEU A 60 4.19 3.72 -10.83
N GLU A 61 4.39 2.87 -9.82
CA GLU A 61 5.69 2.26 -9.54
C GLU A 61 6.14 1.34 -10.67
N ASP A 62 5.23 0.52 -11.20
CA ASP A 62 5.50 -0.39 -12.31
C ASP A 62 5.87 0.38 -13.58
N ARG A 63 5.10 1.42 -13.94
CA ARG A 63 5.40 2.29 -15.09
C ARG A 63 6.71 3.05 -14.91
N SER A 64 6.99 3.55 -13.70
CA SER A 64 8.22 4.27 -13.39
C SER A 64 9.47 3.38 -13.39
N ARG A 65 9.30 2.06 -13.29
CA ARG A 65 10.41 1.09 -13.28
C ARG A 65 10.44 0.21 -14.53
N ARG A 66 9.54 0.42 -15.49
CA ARG A 66 9.38 -0.42 -16.69
C ARG A 66 10.61 -0.41 -17.59
N ASP A 67 11.39 0.66 -17.54
CA ASP A 67 12.66 0.85 -18.24
C ASP A 67 13.86 0.29 -17.47
N ASN A 68 13.69 -0.11 -16.21
CA ASN A 68 14.77 -0.63 -15.37
C ASN A 68 14.94 -2.13 -15.58
N ILE A 69 16.12 -2.54 -16.05
CA ILE A 69 16.55 -3.94 -16.09
C ILE A 69 17.53 -4.18 -14.94
N ARG A 70 17.33 -5.27 -14.21
CA ARG A 70 18.20 -5.67 -13.10
C ARG A 70 18.99 -6.93 -13.45
N PHE A 71 20.31 -6.81 -13.49
CA PHE A 71 21.24 -7.89 -13.76
C PHE A 71 21.82 -8.46 -12.46
N PHE A 72 21.88 -9.78 -12.37
CA PHE A 72 22.41 -10.51 -11.22
C PHE A 72 23.59 -11.39 -11.66
N GLY A 73 24.50 -11.67 -10.73
CA GLY A 73 25.60 -12.62 -10.95
C GLY A 73 26.82 -12.07 -11.70
N ILE A 74 26.82 -10.79 -12.10
CA ILE A 74 28.00 -10.14 -12.68
C ILE A 74 29.03 -9.91 -11.55
N PRO A 75 30.27 -10.40 -11.62
CA PRO A 75 31.29 -10.18 -10.59
C PRO A 75 31.62 -8.68 -10.41
N GLU A 76 31.89 -8.22 -9.18
CA GLU A 76 32.02 -6.79 -8.79
C GLU A 76 33.17 -6.00 -9.45
N ASN A 77 34.08 -6.67 -10.15
CA ASN A 77 35.25 -6.03 -10.76
C ASN A 77 35.37 -6.33 -12.27
N GLU A 78 34.36 -6.93 -12.89
CA GLU A 78 34.37 -7.26 -14.32
C GLU A 78 33.70 -6.20 -15.20
N ASP A 79 32.84 -5.35 -14.62
CA ASP A 79 32.10 -4.30 -15.32
C ASP A 79 32.93 -3.05 -15.62
N GLY A 80 34.15 -2.97 -15.11
CA GLY A 80 35.06 -1.86 -15.36
C GLY A 80 34.56 -0.51 -14.80
N PRO A 81 35.13 0.62 -15.25
CA PRO A 81 34.73 1.94 -14.77
C PRO A 81 33.41 2.45 -15.38
N ASP A 82 33.01 1.91 -16.54
CA ASP A 82 31.80 2.28 -17.26
C ASP A 82 30.89 1.06 -17.47
N VAL A 83 29.91 0.94 -16.57
CA VAL A 83 28.93 -0.13 -16.58
C VAL A 83 28.05 -0.11 -17.83
N GLN A 84 27.80 1.07 -18.42
CA GLN A 84 26.98 1.15 -19.64
C GLN A 84 27.74 0.55 -20.82
N ALA A 85 29.00 0.96 -21.01
CA ALA A 85 29.85 0.42 -22.06
C ALA A 85 30.03 -1.11 -21.92
N PHE A 86 30.22 -1.59 -20.69
CA PHE A 86 30.27 -3.02 -20.39
C PHE A 86 29.00 -3.73 -20.87
N LEU A 87 27.82 -3.29 -20.44
CA LEU A 87 26.55 -3.91 -20.80
C LEU A 87 26.29 -3.87 -22.31
N SER A 88 26.54 -2.73 -22.98
CA SER A 88 26.37 -2.61 -24.43
C SER A 88 27.28 -3.57 -25.22
N SER A 89 28.45 -3.91 -24.67
CA SER A 89 29.39 -4.85 -25.30
C SER A 89 29.07 -6.32 -25.04
N VAL A 90 28.46 -6.64 -23.90
CA VAL A 90 28.23 -8.00 -23.42
C VAL A 90 26.84 -8.52 -23.79
N LEU A 91 25.81 -7.68 -23.71
CA LEU A 91 24.43 -8.11 -23.96
C LEU A 91 24.22 -8.72 -25.35
N PRO A 92 24.71 -8.12 -26.47
CA PRO A 92 24.55 -8.74 -27.80
C PRO A 92 25.20 -10.12 -27.89
N LYS A 93 26.33 -10.33 -27.19
CA LYS A 93 27.06 -11.60 -27.17
C LYS A 93 26.31 -12.66 -26.35
N LEU A 94 25.73 -12.28 -25.22
CA LEU A 94 25.00 -13.20 -24.34
C LEU A 94 23.64 -13.61 -24.93
N THR A 95 22.92 -12.67 -25.53
CA THR A 95 21.57 -12.94 -26.06
C THR A 95 21.60 -13.46 -27.48
N SER A 96 22.74 -13.34 -28.19
CA SER A 96 22.83 -13.56 -29.64
C SER A 96 21.82 -12.72 -30.43
N LEU A 97 21.39 -11.58 -29.88
CA LEU A 97 20.48 -10.64 -30.52
C LEU A 97 21.25 -9.48 -31.12
N THR A 98 20.82 -9.08 -32.31
CA THR A 98 21.20 -7.80 -32.91
C THR A 98 20.20 -6.75 -32.45
N PHE A 99 20.70 -5.66 -31.87
CA PHE A 99 19.88 -4.52 -31.48
C PHE A 99 19.98 -3.44 -32.55
N ASP A 100 18.86 -3.13 -33.20
CA ASP A 100 18.73 -2.02 -34.15
C ASP A 100 17.47 -1.20 -33.80
N PRO A 101 17.62 0.03 -33.27
CA PRO A 101 18.89 0.72 -32.98
C PRO A 101 19.67 0.05 -31.83
N PRO A 102 20.97 0.38 -31.66
CA PRO A 102 21.78 -0.13 -30.55
C PRO A 102 21.12 0.14 -29.18
N LEU A 103 21.42 -0.72 -28.20
CA LEU A 103 20.97 -0.50 -26.82
C LEU A 103 21.58 0.80 -26.26
N GLU A 104 20.70 1.74 -25.95
CA GLU A 104 21.03 2.99 -25.28
C GLU A 104 20.55 2.94 -23.83
N PHE A 105 21.47 3.24 -22.90
CA PHE A 105 21.16 3.35 -21.49
C PHE A 105 21.13 4.82 -21.08
N GLN A 106 20.14 5.22 -20.29
CA GLN A 106 20.14 6.53 -19.64
C GLN A 106 21.09 6.52 -18.43
N ARG A 107 21.12 5.40 -17.69
CA ARG A 107 22.03 5.18 -16.56
C ARG A 107 22.23 3.68 -16.35
N ALA A 108 23.40 3.28 -15.87
CA ALA A 108 23.65 1.93 -15.36
C ALA A 108 24.60 2.00 -14.16
N HIS A 109 24.26 1.29 -13.08
CA HIS A 109 25.05 1.31 -11.85
C HIS A 109 24.77 0.09 -10.97
N ARG A 110 25.73 -0.23 -10.09
CA ARG A 110 25.58 -1.24 -9.02
C ARG A 110 24.65 -0.72 -7.93
N VAL A 111 23.83 -1.60 -7.37
CA VAL A 111 22.90 -1.28 -6.28
C VAL A 111 23.53 -1.59 -4.93
N GLY A 112 23.59 -0.56 -4.07
CA GLY A 112 24.11 -0.70 -2.71
C GLY A 112 25.62 -0.48 -2.62
N PRO A 113 26.21 -0.71 -1.43
CA PRO A 113 27.64 -0.48 -1.22
C PRO A 113 28.48 -1.50 -1.99
N LYS A 114 29.67 -1.07 -2.44
CA LYS A 114 30.65 -1.95 -3.09
C LYS A 114 30.96 -3.13 -2.17
N ARG A 115 30.84 -4.35 -2.70
CA ARG A 115 31.16 -5.57 -1.96
C ARG A 115 32.63 -5.96 -2.15
N PRO A 116 33.19 -6.71 -1.20
CA PRO A 116 34.51 -7.31 -1.37
C PRO A 116 34.54 -8.23 -2.60
N ASP A 117 35.72 -8.34 -3.20
CA ASP A 117 35.92 -9.30 -4.29
C ASP A 117 35.69 -10.74 -3.81
N GLY A 118 35.08 -11.57 -4.66
CA GLY A 118 34.71 -12.95 -4.29
C GLY A 118 33.55 -13.07 -3.29
N ALA A 119 32.81 -12.00 -2.99
CA ALA A 119 31.59 -12.11 -2.19
C ALA A 119 30.61 -13.11 -2.83
N SER A 120 29.98 -13.97 -2.01
CA SER A 120 29.05 -15.01 -2.47
C SER A 120 27.83 -14.48 -3.23
N ARG A 121 27.54 -13.18 -3.10
CA ARG A 121 26.49 -12.48 -3.83
C ARG A 121 27.01 -11.11 -4.30
N PRO A 122 27.44 -10.99 -5.57
CA PRO A 122 27.77 -9.71 -6.18
C PRO A 122 26.59 -8.74 -6.15
N SER A 123 26.84 -7.43 -6.07
CA SER A 123 25.76 -6.45 -6.07
C SER A 123 25.06 -6.42 -7.43
N PRO A 124 23.72 -6.40 -7.48
CA PRO A 124 23.01 -6.32 -8.75
C PRO A 124 23.31 -5.02 -9.49
N ILE A 125 23.29 -5.05 -10.80
CA ILE A 125 23.33 -3.84 -11.64
C ILE A 125 21.90 -3.47 -12.01
N ILE A 126 21.53 -2.20 -11.85
CA ILE A 126 20.31 -1.64 -12.45
C ILE A 126 20.73 -0.77 -13.63
N ALA A 127 20.17 -1.07 -14.80
CA ALA A 127 20.33 -0.26 -16.01
C ALA A 127 18.95 0.23 -16.49
N CYS A 128 18.86 1.53 -16.76
CA CYS A 128 17.66 2.18 -17.28
C CYS A 128 17.83 2.36 -18.78
N LEU A 129 16.93 1.76 -19.56
CA LEU A 129 16.92 1.93 -21.00
C LEU A 129 16.48 3.35 -21.36
N LEU A 130 17.23 3.99 -22.25
CA LEU A 130 16.85 5.31 -22.77
C LEU A 130 15.57 5.22 -23.61
N ARG A 131 15.35 4.07 -24.27
CA ARG A 131 14.19 3.80 -25.12
C ARG A 131 13.61 2.44 -24.73
N HIS A 132 12.35 2.45 -24.31
CA HIS A 132 11.56 1.26 -24.02
C HIS A 132 10.14 1.52 -24.54
N THR A 133 9.56 0.54 -25.22
CA THR A 133 8.23 0.64 -25.88
C THR A 133 7.39 -0.55 -25.47
#